data_AF-A0A072PKC3-F1
#
_entry.id   AF-A0A072PKC3-F1
#
_cell.length_a   1.000
_cell.length_b   1.000
_cell.length_c   1.000
_cell.angle_alpha   90.00
_cell.angle_beta   90.00
_cell.angle_gamma   90.00
#
_symmetry.space_group_name_H-M   'P 1'
#
loop_
_entity.id
_entity.type
_entity.pdbx_description
1 polymer ?
#
loop_
_entity_poly.entity_id
_entity_poly.type
_entity_poly.pdbx_seq_one_letter_code
_entity_poly.pdbx_strand_id
1 'polypeptide(L)'
;MPQKDAHLQFEKWARKYGPVYSLMLGTKTMIVLSGDQAIKDLLDKKSAVYSDRPELYIGQTLASGDLRFLMMGYGTQWRAIRKMMHKILNISTARSYVPYQMLENKQMLYQFLQEPDNFLHHIRRYSNALTTTMVFGWRSPTYEDEKMKQHFAGLSEFAVLNQQGTAAILDYFPILRRLPEFMFPTKKKAKVLHQQEKALYLSH
;
A
#
# COMPACT_ATOMS: atom_id res chain seq x y z
N MET A 1 -17.29 7.82 8.63
CA MET A 1 -17.01 6.72 7.67
C MET A 1 -17.52 5.40 8.26
N PRO A 2 -17.98 4.45 7.43
CA PRO A 2 -18.41 3.13 7.88
C PRO A 2 -17.23 2.37 8.51
N GLN A 3 -17.46 1.69 9.64
CA GLN A 3 -16.39 0.98 10.37
C GLN A 3 -16.11 -0.44 9.82
N LYS A 4 -17.09 -1.05 9.16
CA LYS A 4 -16.99 -2.36 8.50
C LYS A 4 -17.64 -2.28 7.13
N ASP A 5 -17.12 -3.07 6.19
CA ASP A 5 -17.68 -3.27 4.86
C ASP A 5 -18.10 -1.97 4.17
N ALA A 6 -17.18 -0.98 4.16
CA ALA A 6 -17.46 0.36 3.66
C ALA A 6 -18.00 0.36 2.22
N HIS A 7 -17.56 -0.60 1.40
CA HIS A 7 -18.06 -0.80 0.04
C HIS A 7 -19.58 -1.07 -0.01
N LEU A 8 -20.14 -1.86 0.92
CA LEU A 8 -21.58 -2.12 0.99
C LEU A 8 -22.37 -0.88 1.41
N GLN A 9 -21.81 -0.06 2.31
CA GLN A 9 -22.45 1.19 2.70
C GLN A 9 -22.41 2.22 1.55
N PHE A 10 -21.30 2.29 0.82
CA PHE A 10 -21.19 3.15 -0.36
C PHE A 10 -22.15 2.71 -1.46
N GLU A 11 -22.38 1.41 -1.65
CA GLU A 11 -23.38 0.90 -2.57
C GLU A 11 -24.79 1.32 -2.17
N LYS A 12 -25.15 1.19 -0.88
CA LYS A 12 -26.46 1.66 -0.37
C LYS A 12 -26.67 3.15 -0.63
N TRP A 13 -25.63 3.96 -0.45
CA TRP A 13 -25.69 5.40 -0.76
C TRP A 13 -25.76 5.66 -2.26
N ALA A 14 -25.05 4.90 -3.09
CA ALA A 14 -25.17 5.02 -4.54
C ALA A 14 -26.60 4.72 -5.04
N ARG A 15 -27.25 3.70 -4.47
CA ARG A 15 -28.66 3.38 -4.79
C ARG A 15 -29.62 4.51 -4.37
N LYS A 16 -29.29 5.25 -3.30
CA LYS A 16 -30.15 6.34 -2.76
C LYS A 16 -29.90 7.69 -3.44
N TYR A 17 -28.65 8.06 -3.66
CA TYR A 17 -28.23 9.38 -4.10
C TYR A 17 -27.78 9.44 -5.56
N GLY A 18 -27.69 8.28 -6.22
CA GLY A 18 -27.23 8.14 -7.60
C GLY A 18 -25.78 7.65 -7.71
N PRO A 19 -25.33 7.36 -8.94
CA PRO A 19 -24.03 6.74 -9.21
C PRO A 19 -22.82 7.64 -8.91
N VAL A 20 -23.04 8.93 -8.70
CA VAL A 20 -22.02 9.90 -8.28
C VAL A 20 -22.63 10.75 -7.17
N TYR A 21 -21.97 10.77 -6.01
CA TYR A 21 -22.42 11.56 -4.86
C TYR A 21 -21.22 12.07 -4.07
N SER A 22 -21.47 13.02 -3.16
CA SER A 22 -20.43 13.59 -2.30
C SER A 22 -20.68 13.26 -0.84
N LEU A 23 -19.58 13.17 -0.09
CA LEU A 23 -19.56 13.03 1.37
C LEU A 23 -18.68 14.15 1.94
N MET A 24 -19.16 14.82 2.98
CA MET A 24 -18.34 15.77 3.74
C MET A 24 -17.59 15.02 4.83
N LEU A 25 -16.26 15.03 4.75
CA LEU A 25 -15.34 14.37 5.67
C LEU A 25 -14.51 15.43 6.40
N GLY A 26 -14.99 15.86 7.57
CA GLY A 26 -14.42 17.00 8.28
C GLY A 26 -14.46 18.25 7.40
N THR A 27 -13.29 18.79 7.03
CA THR A 27 -13.20 19.97 6.16
C THR A 27 -13.04 19.64 4.67
N LYS A 28 -13.08 18.36 4.27
CA LYS A 28 -12.83 17.92 2.89
C LYS A 28 -14.09 17.31 2.28
N THR A 29 -14.32 17.58 0.99
CA THR A 29 -15.36 16.92 0.21
C THR A 29 -14.78 15.71 -0.50
N MET A 30 -15.33 14.52 -0.24
CA MET A 30 -15.03 13.30 -0.99
C MET A 30 -16.12 13.08 -2.03
N ILE A 31 -15.72 12.93 -3.29
CA ILE A 31 -16.62 12.50 -4.36
C ILE A 31 -16.51 10.98 -4.48
N VAL A 32 -17.64 10.28 -4.37
CA VAL A 32 -17.72 8.83 -4.53
C VAL A 32 -18.28 8.52 -5.91
N LEU A 33 -17.55 7.69 -6.65
CA LEU A 33 -17.94 7.19 -7.97
C LEU A 33 -18.35 5.73 -7.81
N SER A 34 -19.60 5.42 -8.13
CA SER A 34 -20.17 4.07 -8.04
C SER A 34 -20.74 3.57 -9.38
N GLY A 35 -20.87 4.43 -10.39
CA GLY A 35 -21.24 4.06 -11.76
C GLY A 35 -20.02 3.75 -12.63
N ASP A 36 -20.12 2.70 -13.45
CA ASP A 36 -19.10 2.25 -14.40
C ASP A 36 -18.73 3.34 -15.42
N GLN A 37 -19.73 4.03 -15.99
CA GLN A 37 -19.52 5.12 -16.95
C GLN A 37 -18.74 6.28 -16.31
N ALA A 38 -19.09 6.67 -15.09
CA ALA A 38 -18.41 7.74 -14.37
C ALA A 38 -16.96 7.37 -14.04
N ILE A 39 -16.72 6.11 -13.64
CA ILE A 39 -15.37 5.58 -13.40
C ILE A 39 -14.54 5.62 -14.68
N LYS A 40 -15.09 5.16 -15.82
CA LYS A 40 -14.38 5.17 -17.11
C LYS A 40 -14.09 6.58 -17.61
N ASP A 41 -15.05 7.50 -17.48
CA ASP A 41 -14.87 8.86 -17.98
C ASP A 41 -13.91 9.70 -17.14
N LEU A 42 -13.85 9.45 -15.82
CA LEU A 42 -12.99 10.22 -14.91
C LEU A 42 -11.64 9.54 -14.66
N LEU A 43 -11.62 8.26 -14.27
CA LEU A 43 -10.38 7.59 -13.85
C LEU A 43 -9.56 7.03 -15.00
N ASP A 44 -10.19 6.65 -16.13
CA ASP A 44 -9.50 6.09 -17.29
C ASP A 44 -9.19 7.20 -18.32
N LYS A 45 -10.23 7.74 -18.97
CA LYS A 45 -10.08 8.76 -20.02
C LYS A 45 -9.41 10.06 -19.53
N LYS A 46 -9.61 10.42 -18.27
CA LYS A 46 -9.04 11.64 -17.64
C LYS A 46 -8.06 11.30 -16.52
N SER A 47 -7.41 10.13 -16.59
CA SER A 47 -6.44 9.66 -15.60
C SER A 47 -5.38 10.72 -15.24
N ALA A 48 -4.87 11.49 -16.22
CA ALA A 48 -3.87 12.54 -15.96
C ALA A 48 -4.35 13.67 -15.03
N VAL A 49 -5.67 13.86 -14.89
CA VAL A 49 -6.29 14.88 -14.02
C VAL A 49 -6.64 14.30 -12.65
N TYR A 50 -7.12 13.05 -12.60
CA TYR A 50 -7.69 12.46 -11.38
C TYR A 50 -6.81 11.40 -10.69
N SER A 51 -5.62 11.10 -11.21
CA SER A 51 -4.73 10.07 -10.64
C SER A 51 -3.87 10.55 -9.47
N ASP A 52 -4.01 11.80 -9.03
CA ASP A 52 -3.28 12.29 -7.86
C ASP A 52 -3.71 11.54 -6.58
N ARG A 53 -2.87 11.57 -5.55
CA ARG A 53 -3.15 10.93 -4.26
C ARG A 53 -3.55 11.99 -3.24
N PRO A 54 -4.60 11.74 -2.44
CA PRO A 54 -4.91 12.61 -1.32
C PRO A 54 -3.74 12.60 -0.34
N GLU A 55 -3.53 13.72 0.34
CA GLU A 55 -2.54 13.80 1.40
C GLU A 55 -2.90 12.84 2.55
N LEU A 56 -1.97 11.93 2.85
CA LEU A 56 -2.04 10.97 3.96
C LEU A 56 -0.94 11.29 4.97
N TYR A 57 -1.24 12.09 5.98
CA TYR A 57 -0.22 12.62 6.89
C TYR A 57 0.44 11.52 7.72
N ILE A 58 -0.34 10.59 8.28
CA ILE A 58 0.23 9.47 9.05
C ILE A 58 0.95 8.49 8.11
N GLY A 59 0.30 8.05 7.03
CA GLY A 59 0.83 7.01 6.15
C GLY A 59 1.99 7.47 5.26
N GLN A 60 1.80 8.55 4.51
CA GLN A 60 2.79 9.03 3.55
C GLN A 60 3.88 9.87 4.21
N THR A 61 3.51 10.83 5.06
CA THR A 61 4.50 11.75 5.65
C THR A 61 5.24 11.12 6.82
N LEU A 62 4.55 10.64 7.86
CA LEU A 62 5.22 10.14 9.06
C LEU A 62 5.75 8.71 8.92
N ALA A 63 4.92 7.78 8.44
CA ALA A 63 5.27 6.35 8.35
C ALA A 63 6.17 6.03 7.15
N SER A 64 6.23 6.91 6.16
CA SER A 64 6.98 6.66 4.93
C SER A 64 8.03 7.72 4.60
N GLY A 65 8.14 8.80 5.37
CA GLY A 65 9.10 9.88 5.10
C GLY A 65 8.93 10.48 3.70
N ASP A 66 7.69 10.54 3.22
CA ASP A 66 7.29 10.96 1.88
C ASP A 66 7.83 10.08 0.73
N LEU A 67 8.30 8.85 1.00
CA LEU A 67 8.93 7.98 -0.01
C LEU A 67 8.09 6.78 -0.46
N ARG A 68 6.91 6.54 0.12
CA ARG A 68 6.07 5.39 -0.26
C ARG A 68 5.34 5.67 -1.57
N PHE A 69 5.86 5.11 -2.65
CA PHE A 69 5.38 5.33 -4.02
C PHE A 69 3.85 5.17 -4.19
N LEU A 70 3.24 4.18 -3.53
CA LEU A 70 1.80 3.90 -3.65
C LEU A 70 0.90 5.05 -3.18
N MET A 71 1.35 5.80 -2.17
CA MET A 71 0.62 6.88 -1.51
C MET A 71 1.15 8.27 -1.88
N MET A 72 2.18 8.33 -2.72
CA MET A 72 2.83 9.56 -3.13
C MET A 72 1.96 10.34 -4.12
N GLY A 73 1.78 11.64 -3.84
CA GLY A 73 1.14 12.57 -4.76
C GLY A 73 1.91 12.73 -6.07
N TYR A 74 1.21 13.05 -7.15
CA TYR A 74 1.80 13.22 -8.45
C TYR A 74 2.75 14.42 -8.46
N GLY A 75 3.98 14.20 -8.94
CA GLY A 75 5.03 15.21 -8.89
C GLY A 75 6.31 14.77 -9.61
N THR A 76 7.37 15.57 -9.49
CA THR A 76 8.69 15.24 -10.04
C THR A 76 9.26 13.96 -9.43
N GLN A 77 9.16 13.81 -8.10
CA GLN A 77 9.62 12.63 -7.38
C GLN A 77 8.84 11.37 -7.77
N TRP A 78 7.50 11.45 -7.83
CA TRP A 78 6.67 10.33 -8.28
C TRP A 78 7.04 9.90 -9.70
N ARG A 79 7.21 10.84 -10.63
CA ARG A 79 7.61 10.55 -12.02
C ARG A 79 8.98 9.88 -12.09
N ALA A 80 9.94 10.32 -11.27
CA ALA A 80 11.26 9.73 -11.20
C ALA A 80 11.21 8.27 -10.70
N ILE A 81 10.49 8.00 -9.61
CA ILE A 81 10.33 6.64 -9.07
C ILE A 81 9.56 5.76 -10.06
N ARG A 82 8.46 6.26 -10.64
CA ARG A 82 7.68 5.57 -11.68
C ARG A 82 8.56 5.16 -12.85
N LYS A 83 9.41 6.06 -13.35
CA LYS A 83 10.35 5.79 -14.44
C LYS A 83 11.34 4.68 -14.06
N MET A 84 11.89 4.70 -12.85
CA MET A 84 12.80 3.65 -12.37
C MET A 84 12.11 2.29 -12.28
N MET A 85 10.94 2.22 -11.64
CA MET A 85 10.19 0.96 -11.54
C MET A 85 9.79 0.40 -12.91
N HIS A 86 9.37 1.26 -13.85
CA HIS A 86 9.04 0.82 -15.21
C HIS A 86 10.25 0.25 -15.96
N LYS A 87 11.47 0.72 -15.68
CA LYS A 87 12.68 0.11 -16.25
C LYS A 87 12.92 -1.31 -15.73
N ILE A 88 12.55 -1.58 -14.48
CA ILE A 88 12.76 -2.89 -13.85
C ILE A 88 11.62 -3.86 -14.20
N LEU A 89 10.39 -3.36 -14.35
CA LEU A 89 9.17 -4.16 -14.48
C LEU A 89 8.59 -4.22 -15.91
N ASN A 90 9.26 -3.63 -16.91
CA ASN A 90 8.78 -3.73 -18.30
C ASN A 90 8.90 -5.16 -18.85
N ILE A 91 8.15 -5.44 -19.91
CA ILE A 91 8.06 -6.76 -20.55
C ILE A 91 9.43 -7.31 -20.98
N SER A 92 10.31 -6.44 -21.48
CA SER A 92 11.65 -6.87 -21.92
C SER A 92 12.48 -7.40 -20.75
N THR A 93 12.50 -6.63 -19.65
CA THR A 93 13.25 -6.98 -18.43
C THR A 93 12.59 -8.14 -17.70
N ALA A 94 11.26 -8.21 -17.68
CA ALA A 94 10.51 -9.28 -17.03
C ALA A 94 10.88 -10.69 -17.56
N ARG A 95 11.31 -10.80 -18.83
CA ARG A 95 11.79 -12.07 -19.40
C ARG A 95 13.06 -12.59 -18.72
N SER A 96 13.94 -11.71 -18.25
CA SER A 96 15.15 -12.15 -17.54
C SER A 96 14.83 -12.70 -16.14
N TYR A 97 13.63 -12.44 -15.62
CA TYR A 97 13.21 -12.95 -14.31
C TYR A 97 12.62 -14.36 -14.34
N VAL A 98 12.40 -14.95 -15.51
CA VAL A 98 11.83 -16.30 -15.67
C VAL A 98 12.58 -17.36 -14.85
N PRO A 99 13.94 -17.41 -14.83
CA PRO A 99 14.65 -18.37 -14.00
C PRO A 99 14.34 -18.25 -12.51
N TYR A 100 14.20 -17.02 -11.99
CA TYR A 100 13.83 -16.79 -10.58
C TYR A 100 12.40 -17.23 -10.32
N GLN A 101 11.45 -16.93 -11.21
CA GLN A 101 10.08 -17.40 -11.11
C GLN A 101 10.01 -18.93 -11.10
N MET A 102 10.77 -19.60 -11.98
CA MET A 102 10.84 -21.05 -12.04
C MET A 102 11.41 -21.66 -10.74
N LEU A 103 12.45 -21.06 -10.18
CA LEU A 103 13.01 -21.48 -8.89
C LEU A 103 11.96 -21.39 -7.79
N GLU A 104 11.34 -20.23 -7.64
CA GLU A 104 10.34 -19.99 -6.59
C GLU A 104 9.10 -20.86 -6.77
N ASN A 105 8.68 -21.11 -8.01
CA ASN A 105 7.57 -22.00 -8.34
C ASN A 105 7.86 -23.45 -7.95
N LYS A 106 9.06 -23.97 -8.30
CA LYS A 106 9.44 -25.34 -7.93
C LYS A 106 9.41 -25.53 -6.42
N GLN A 107 9.96 -24.57 -5.67
CA GLN A 107 9.91 -24.63 -4.21
C GLN A 107 8.48 -24.57 -3.68
N MET A 108 7.65 -23.65 -4.18
CA MET A 108 6.26 -23.54 -3.75
C MET A 108 5.46 -24.83 -4.01
N LEU A 109 5.63 -25.44 -5.19
CA LEU A 109 4.96 -26.70 -5.53
C LEU A 109 5.44 -27.85 -4.64
N TYR A 110 6.74 -27.94 -4.35
CA TYR A 110 7.25 -28.91 -3.40
C TYR A 110 6.66 -28.71 -2.01
N GLN A 111 6.60 -27.46 -1.53
CA GLN A 111 6.02 -27.11 -0.24
C GLN A 111 4.52 -27.43 -0.15
N PHE A 112 3.75 -27.25 -1.24
CA PHE A 112 2.35 -27.69 -1.29
C PHE A 112 2.20 -29.20 -1.14
N LEU A 113 3.14 -29.99 -1.68
CA LEU A 113 3.12 -31.45 -1.55
C LEU A 113 3.50 -31.92 -0.14
N GLN A 114 4.44 -31.24 0.52
CA GLN A 114 4.92 -31.64 1.85
C GLN A 114 4.04 -31.11 2.99
N GLU A 115 3.55 -29.87 2.87
CA GLU A 115 2.81 -29.15 3.92
C GLU A 115 1.58 -28.44 3.32
N PRO A 116 0.56 -29.19 2.87
CA PRO A 116 -0.61 -28.63 2.21
C PRO A 116 -1.42 -27.69 3.11
N ASP A 117 -1.46 -27.94 4.42
CA ASP A 117 -2.17 -27.09 5.38
C ASP A 117 -1.61 -25.67 5.46
N ASN A 118 -0.34 -25.49 5.09
CA ASN A 118 0.37 -24.21 5.08
C ASN A 118 0.28 -23.47 3.74
N PHE A 119 -0.73 -23.78 2.91
CA PHE A 119 -0.90 -23.24 1.55
C PHE A 119 -0.68 -21.72 1.43
N LEU A 120 -1.29 -20.92 2.30
CA LEU A 120 -1.16 -19.45 2.28
C LEU A 120 0.26 -18.97 2.63
N HIS A 121 0.98 -19.68 3.50
CA HIS A 121 2.36 -19.35 3.85
C HIS A 121 3.28 -19.54 2.65
N HIS A 122 3.10 -20.63 1.90
CA HIS A 122 3.92 -20.92 0.72
C HIS A 122 3.70 -19.89 -0.39
N ILE A 123 2.46 -19.42 -0.61
CA ILE A 123 2.16 -18.32 -1.55
C ILE A 123 2.79 -17.01 -1.10
N ARG A 124 2.65 -16.65 0.19
CA ARG A 124 3.25 -15.43 0.75
C ARG A 124 4.77 -15.45 0.60
N ARG A 125 5.40 -16.58 0.89
CA ARG A 125 6.84 -16.79 0.75
C ARG A 125 7.27 -16.68 -0.71
N TYR A 126 6.55 -17.33 -1.63
CA TYR A 126 6.79 -17.22 -3.07
C TYR A 126 6.81 -15.75 -3.54
N SER A 127 5.73 -15.01 -3.23
CA SER A 127 5.62 -13.61 -3.66
C SER A 127 6.72 -12.75 -3.04
N ASN A 128 6.98 -12.91 -1.74
CA ASN A 128 8.00 -12.12 -1.05
C ASN A 128 9.40 -12.42 -1.59
N ALA A 129 9.81 -13.69 -1.65
CA ALA A 129 11.13 -14.09 -2.11
C ALA A 129 11.39 -13.65 -3.55
N LEU A 130 10.40 -13.78 -4.43
CA LEU A 130 10.51 -13.31 -5.81
C LEU A 130 10.71 -11.79 -5.87
N THR A 131 9.86 -11.02 -5.19
CA THR A 131 9.95 -9.55 -5.17
C THR A 131 11.26 -9.07 -4.55
N THR A 132 11.68 -9.62 -3.41
CA THR A 132 12.91 -9.18 -2.74
C THR A 132 14.16 -9.53 -3.55
N THR A 133 14.15 -10.68 -4.24
CA THR A 133 15.27 -11.07 -5.11
C THR A 133 15.37 -10.12 -6.29
N MET A 134 14.25 -9.78 -6.94
CA MET A 134 14.24 -8.89 -8.11
C MET A 134 14.54 -7.42 -7.77
N VAL A 135 14.07 -6.93 -6.61
CA VAL A 135 14.13 -5.50 -6.25
C VAL A 135 15.31 -5.17 -5.36
N PHE A 136 15.62 -6.03 -4.38
CA PHE A 136 16.62 -5.77 -3.35
C PHE A 136 17.83 -6.71 -3.41
N GLY A 137 17.84 -7.69 -4.32
CA GLY A 137 18.97 -8.60 -4.52
C GLY A 137 19.15 -9.66 -3.43
N TRP A 138 18.17 -9.84 -2.54
CA TRP A 138 18.21 -10.85 -1.48
C TRP A 138 16.95 -11.71 -1.45
N ARG A 139 17.12 -12.94 -0.95
CA ARG A 139 16.10 -13.98 -1.02
C ARG A 139 15.78 -14.53 0.37
N SER A 140 14.49 -14.64 0.70
CA SER A 140 14.01 -15.37 1.88
C SER A 140 13.61 -16.81 1.53
N PRO A 141 14.40 -17.82 1.91
CA PRO A 141 14.14 -19.21 1.55
C PRO A 141 12.97 -19.82 2.31
N THR A 142 12.62 -19.30 3.49
CA THR A 142 11.58 -19.87 4.37
C THR A 142 10.56 -18.81 4.76
N TYR A 143 9.34 -19.26 5.11
CA TYR A 143 8.32 -18.36 5.67
C TYR A 143 8.76 -17.77 7.01
N GLU A 144 9.54 -18.55 7.77
CA GLU A 144 9.99 -18.22 9.10
C GLU A 144 11.19 -17.26 9.16
N ASP A 145 11.71 -16.84 8.00
CA ASP A 145 12.79 -15.87 7.90
C ASP A 145 12.41 -14.56 8.62
N GLU A 146 13.29 -14.11 9.52
CA GLU A 146 13.07 -12.90 10.32
C GLU A 146 12.84 -11.66 9.46
N LYS A 147 13.51 -11.55 8.29
CA LYS A 147 13.29 -10.44 7.35
C LYS A 147 11.90 -10.51 6.72
N MET A 148 11.43 -11.72 6.44
CA MET A 148 10.08 -11.93 5.93
C MET A 148 9.03 -11.59 6.98
N LYS A 149 9.18 -12.09 8.21
CA LYS A 149 8.29 -11.74 9.33
C LYS A 149 8.25 -10.24 9.58
N GLN A 150 9.41 -9.60 9.62
CA GLN A 150 9.51 -8.16 9.80
C GLN A 150 8.81 -7.39 8.67
N HIS A 151 8.96 -7.82 7.42
CA HIS A 151 8.28 -7.20 6.28
C HIS A 151 6.74 -7.26 6.42
N PHE A 152 6.18 -8.45 6.68
CA PHE A 152 4.74 -8.61 6.84
C PHE A 152 4.19 -7.93 8.10
N ALA A 153 4.94 -7.95 9.21
CA ALA A 153 4.59 -7.22 10.42
C ALA A 153 4.54 -5.72 10.17
N GLY A 154 5.54 -5.16 9.48
CA GLY A 154 5.57 -3.74 9.12
C GLY A 154 4.41 -3.34 8.20
N LEU A 155 4.09 -4.16 7.19
CA LEU A 155 2.92 -3.94 6.33
C LEU A 155 1.59 -3.99 7.11
N SER A 156 1.46 -4.93 8.05
CA SER A 156 0.29 -5.05 8.92
C SER A 156 0.15 -3.82 9.83
N GLU A 157 1.24 -3.40 10.47
CA GLU A 157 1.25 -2.23 11.34
C GLU A 157 0.96 -0.94 10.54
N PHE A 158 1.53 -0.80 9.34
CA PHE A 158 1.21 0.28 8.42
C PHE A 158 -0.30 0.31 8.10
N ALA A 159 -0.89 -0.83 7.77
CA ALA A 159 -2.33 -0.92 7.49
C ALA A 159 -3.18 -0.50 8.70
N VAL A 160 -2.82 -0.97 9.90
CA VAL A 160 -3.48 -0.60 11.16
C VAL A 160 -3.37 0.90 11.41
N LEU A 161 -2.18 1.49 11.26
CA LEU A 161 -1.98 2.94 11.46
C LEU A 161 -2.82 3.79 10.52
N ASN A 162 -2.98 3.38 9.26
CA ASN A 162 -3.77 4.12 8.27
C ASN A 162 -5.29 3.94 8.44
N GLN A 163 -5.74 2.84 9.05
CA GLN A 163 -7.17 2.59 9.30
C GLN A 163 -7.65 3.18 10.64
N GLN A 164 -6.75 3.62 11.50
CA GLN A 164 -7.11 4.26 12.77
C GLN A 164 -7.87 5.57 12.55
N GLY A 165 -8.91 5.81 13.36
CA GLY A 165 -9.68 7.06 13.33
C GLY A 165 -8.79 8.29 13.54
N THR A 166 -7.70 8.18 14.29
CA THR A 166 -6.71 9.24 14.47
C THR A 166 -6.04 9.68 13.16
N ALA A 167 -5.71 8.75 12.26
CA ALA A 167 -5.16 9.10 10.95
C ALA A 167 -6.15 9.92 10.14
N ALA A 168 -7.40 9.44 10.05
CA ALA A 168 -8.48 10.15 9.38
C ALA A 168 -8.72 11.55 9.96
N ILE A 169 -8.70 11.72 11.29
CA ILE A 169 -8.84 13.02 11.95
C ILE A 169 -7.72 13.98 11.53
N LEU A 170 -6.47 13.52 11.52
CA LEU A 170 -5.32 14.35 11.13
C LEU A 170 -5.31 14.67 9.63
N ASP A 171 -5.91 13.82 8.79
CA ASP A 171 -6.05 14.05 7.36
C ASP A 171 -7.20 15.02 7.03
N TYR A 172 -8.30 14.97 7.78
CA TYR A 172 -9.47 15.83 7.60
C TYR A 172 -9.37 17.16 8.35
N PHE A 173 -8.55 17.25 9.40
CA PHE A 173 -8.33 18.47 10.18
C PHE A 173 -6.84 18.76 10.34
N PRO A 174 -6.18 19.35 9.32
CA PRO A 174 -4.75 19.62 9.35
C PRO A 174 -4.27 20.47 10.54
N ILE A 175 -5.14 21.28 11.13
CA ILE A 175 -4.80 22.12 12.30
C ILE A 175 -4.38 21.28 13.51
N LEU A 176 -4.93 20.05 13.65
CA LEU A 176 -4.61 19.12 14.73
C LEU A 176 -3.21 18.50 14.59
N ARG A 177 -2.57 18.64 13.42
CA ARG A 177 -1.19 18.16 13.21
C ARG A 177 -0.18 18.95 14.04
N ARG A 178 -0.48 20.21 14.40
CA ARG A 178 0.37 21.07 15.24
C ARG A 178 0.39 20.65 16.71
N LEU A 179 -0.57 19.82 17.13
CA LEU A 179 -0.64 19.37 18.52
C LEU A 179 0.51 18.42 18.87
N PRO A 180 1.09 18.55 20.09
CA PRO A 180 2.13 17.68 20.61
C PRO A 180 1.88 16.18 20.43
N GLU A 181 2.96 15.41 20.28
CA GLU A 181 2.91 13.97 19.99
C GLU A 181 2.27 13.13 21.11
N PHE A 182 2.33 13.58 22.38
CA PHE A 182 1.74 12.85 23.49
C PHE A 182 0.20 12.73 23.36
N MET A 183 -0.46 13.66 22.66
CA MET A 183 -1.90 13.59 22.39
C MET A 183 -2.25 12.62 21.26
N PHE A 184 -1.29 12.31 20.38
CA PHE A 184 -1.49 11.41 19.26
C PHE A 184 -0.36 10.38 19.20
N PRO A 185 -0.41 9.31 20.04
CA PRO A 185 0.61 8.26 20.05
C PRO A 185 0.88 7.63 18.68
N THR A 186 -0.12 7.64 17.78
CA THR A 186 -0.02 7.22 16.37
C THR A 186 1.09 7.95 15.62
N LYS A 187 1.36 9.24 15.91
CA LYS A 187 2.45 10.00 15.27
C LYS A 187 3.81 9.38 15.60
N LYS A 188 4.04 9.05 16.88
CA LYS A 188 5.29 8.41 17.34
C LYS A 188 5.42 7.02 16.75
N LYS A 189 4.35 6.21 16.78
CA LYS A 189 4.36 4.86 16.18
C LYS A 189 4.69 4.89 14.69
N ALA A 190 4.09 5.80 13.92
CA ALA A 190 4.39 5.98 12.51
C ALA A 190 5.87 6.28 12.25
N LYS A 191 6.48 7.19 13.03
CA LYS A 191 7.91 7.52 12.90
C LYS A 191 8.82 6.34 13.23
N VAL A 192 8.49 5.55 14.27
CA VAL A 192 9.23 4.34 14.64
C VAL A 192 9.13 3.29 13.54
N LEU A 193 7.92 3.07 13.00
CA LEU A 193 7.71 2.14 11.90
C LEU A 193 8.54 2.53 10.67
N HIS A 194 8.59 3.83 10.32
CA HIS A 194 9.42 4.31 9.22
C HIS A 194 10.91 3.94 9.41
N GLN A 195 11.44 4.13 10.63
CA GLN A 195 12.83 3.80 10.94
C GLN A 195 13.09 2.29 10.84
N GLN A 196 12.17 1.47 11.33
CA GLN A 196 12.26 0.01 11.26
C GLN A 196 12.19 -0.52 9.82
N GLU A 197 11.24 -0.03 9.01
CA GLU A 197 11.12 -0.40 7.59
C GLU A 197 12.37 0.04 6.81
N LYS A 198 12.86 1.27 7.05
CA LYS A 198 14.06 1.78 6.38
C LYS A 198 15.29 0.94 6.72
N ALA A 199 15.45 0.53 7.97
CA ALA A 199 16.57 -0.33 8.39
C ALA A 199 16.52 -1.69 7.70
N LEU A 200 15.33 -2.30 7.53
CA LEU A 200 15.18 -3.57 6.82
C LEU A 200 15.73 -3.48 5.40
N TYR A 201 15.30 -2.48 4.62
CA TYR A 201 15.69 -2.39 3.20
C TYR A 201 17.11 -1.89 2.95
N LEU A 202 17.74 -1.18 3.89
CA LEU A 202 19.10 -0.65 3.75
C LEU A 202 20.18 -1.52 4.39
N SER A 203 19.82 -2.63 5.05
CA SER A 203 20.77 -3.49 5.78
C SER A 203 21.56 -4.48 4.92
N HIS A 204 21.66 -4.24 3.60
CA HIS A 204 22.15 -5.19 2.61
C HIS A 204 23.19 -4.59 1.66
#